data_AF-A0A532ARN3-F1
#
_entry.id   AF-A0A532ARN3-F1
#
_cell.length_a   1.000
_cell.length_b   1.000
_cell.length_c   1.000
_cell.angle_alpha   90.00
_cell.angle_beta   90.00
_cell.angle_gamma   90.00
#
_symmetry.space_group_name_H-M   'P 1'
#
loop_
_entity.id
_entity.type
_entity.pdbx_description
1 polymer ?
#
loop_
_entity_poly.entity_id
_entity_poly.type
_entity_poly.pdbx_seq_one_letter_code
_entity_poly.pdbx_strand_id
1 'polypeptide(L)' 'MWTFRRTFSTMLDNQLRLRLRPFEAGDWSASAVIVAPHPDDETLGCGGVAAKKIASGAQVR' A
#
# COMPACT_ATOMS: atom_id res chain seq x y z
N MET A 1 -3.91 7.40 27.45
CA MET A 1 -2.87 7.25 26.40
C MET A 1 -3.28 6.27 25.29
N TRP A 2 -3.87 5.11 25.60
CA TRP A 2 -4.34 4.12 24.61
C TRP A 2 -5.50 4.64 23.72
N THR A 3 -6.45 5.38 24.31
CA THR A 3 -7.60 5.98 23.61
C THR A 3 -7.20 7.00 22.54
N PHE A 4 -6.18 7.83 22.82
CA PHE A 4 -5.70 8.84 21.87
C PHE A 4 -5.09 8.20 20.62
N ARG A 5 -4.22 7.19 20.79
CA ARG A 5 -3.67 6.40 19.68
C ARG A 5 -4.78 5.80 18.82
N ARG A 6 -5.78 5.19 19.46
CA ARG A 6 -6.91 4.57 18.76
C ARG A 6 -7.72 5.60 17.96
N THR A 7 -8.09 6.72 18.56
CA THR A 7 -8.85 7.78 17.85
C THR A 7 -8.07 8.33 16.67
N PHE A 8 -6.76 8.57 16.85
CA PHE A 8 -5.90 9.08 15.79
C PHE A 8 -5.72 8.07 14.64
N SER A 9 -5.46 6.79 14.95
CA SER A 9 -5.39 5.73 13.93
C SER A 9 -6.70 5.58 13.16
N THR A 10 -7.85 5.58 13.85
CA THR A 10 -9.16 5.52 13.18
C THR A 10 -9.39 6.71 12.25
N MET A 11 -8.98 7.92 12.65
CA MET A 11 -9.08 9.10 11.80
C MET A 11 -8.22 8.96 10.53
N LEU A 12 -6.97 8.52 10.68
CA LEU A 12 -6.07 8.29 9.54
C LEU A 12 -6.61 7.21 8.60
N ASP A 13 -7.09 6.09 9.13
CA ASP A 13 -7.67 5.00 8.34
C ASP A 13 -8.87 5.46 7.52
N ASN A 14 -9.76 6.26 8.13
CA ASN A 14 -10.90 6.83 7.42
C ASN A 14 -10.46 7.79 6.30
N GLN A 15 -9.47 8.65 6.56
CA GLN A 15 -8.94 9.55 5.53
C GLN A 15 -8.26 8.79 4.39
N LEU A 16 -7.53 7.71 4.70
CA LEU A 16 -6.96 6.81 3.70
C LEU A 16 -8.05 6.19 2.85
N ARG A 17 -9.07 5.58 3.46
CA ARG A 17 -10.19 4.95 2.74
C ARG A 17 -10.89 5.90 1.77
N LEU A 18 -11.07 7.16 2.13
CA LEU A 18 -11.69 8.17 1.26
C LEU A 18 -10.81 8.56 0.06
N ARG A 19 -9.50 8.33 0.12
CA ARG A 19 -8.53 8.62 -0.95
C ARG A 19 -8.15 7.39 -1.78
N LEU A 20 -8.43 6.20 -1.28
CA LEU A 20 -8.22 4.97 -2.01
C LEU A 20 -9.25 4.86 -3.15
N ARG A 21 -8.79 4.36 -4.28
CA ARG A 21 -9.65 3.98 -5.41
C ARG A 21 -9.43 2.50 -5.74
N PRO A 22 -10.39 1.86 -6.42
CA PRO A 22 -10.20 0.51 -6.95
C PRO A 22 -8.95 0.42 -7.84
N PHE A 23 -8.35 -0.77 -7.83
CA PHE A 23 -7.21 -1.11 -8.66
C PHE A 23 -7.70 -1.56 -10.05
N GLU A 24 -7.23 -0.91 -11.09
CA GLU A 24 -7.64 -1.10 -12.48
C GLU A 24 -6.49 -1.67 -13.32
N ALA A 25 -6.80 -2.20 -14.51
CA ALA A 25 -5.78 -2.79 -15.39
C ALA A 25 -4.65 -1.81 -15.76
N GLY A 26 -4.94 -0.52 -15.88
CA GLY A 26 -3.93 0.51 -16.15
C GLY A 26 -2.94 0.72 -15.01
N ASP A 27 -3.25 0.25 -13.80
CA ASP A 27 -2.39 0.46 -12.63
C ASP A 27 -1.16 -0.44 -12.61
N TRP A 28 -1.11 -1.48 -13.46
CA TRP A 28 0.06 -2.37 -13.51
C TRP A 28 1.34 -1.63 -13.93
N SER A 29 1.26 -0.61 -14.79
CA SER A 29 2.41 0.19 -15.21
C SER A 29 2.66 1.43 -14.33
N ALA A 30 1.77 1.72 -13.38
CA ALA A 30 1.94 2.84 -12.46
C ALA A 30 2.94 2.52 -11.34
N SER A 31 3.94 3.39 -11.16
CA SER A 31 4.92 3.29 -10.08
C SER A 31 4.25 3.29 -8.70
N ALA A 32 4.87 2.59 -7.74
CA ALA A 32 4.31 2.38 -6.41
C ALA A 32 5.39 2.45 -5.33
N VAL A 33 4.96 2.74 -4.10
CA VAL A 33 5.77 2.62 -2.88
C VAL A 33 5.11 1.58 -1.98
N ILE A 34 5.88 0.65 -1.45
CA ILE A 34 5.42 -0.36 -0.49
C ILE A 34 5.91 0.04 0.90
N VAL A 35 4.98 0.16 1.83
CA VAL A 35 5.27 0.45 3.23
C VAL A 35 5.02 -0.81 4.04
N ALA A 36 6.08 -1.41 4.54
CA ALA A 36 6.07 -2.64 5.33
C ALA A 36 6.55 -2.35 6.76
N PRO A 37 5.81 -2.75 7.81
CA PRO A 37 6.18 -2.45 9.19
C PRO A 37 7.31 -3.35 9.71
N HIS A 38 7.48 -4.54 9.16
CA HIS A 38 8.56 -5.47 9.47
C HIS A 38 9.24 -5.98 8.18
N PRO A 39 10.49 -6.48 8.27
CA PRO A 39 11.10 -7.18 7.15
C PRO A 39 10.24 -8.34 6.67
N ASP A 40 10.22 -8.58 5.36
CA ASP A 40 9.47 -9.63 4.65
C ASP A 40 7.96 -9.39 4.51
N ASP A 41 7.36 -8.44 5.23
CA ASP A 41 5.94 -8.09 5.07
C ASP A 41 5.65 -7.60 3.63
N GLU A 42 6.61 -6.92 2.98
CA GLU A 42 6.49 -6.50 1.59
C GLU A 42 6.43 -7.70 0.65
N THR A 43 7.25 -8.73 0.91
CA THR A 43 7.36 -9.91 0.08
C THR A 43 6.12 -10.80 0.26
N LEU A 44 5.70 -11.05 1.50
CA LEU A 44 4.54 -11.89 1.82
C LEU A 44 3.21 -11.21 1.51
N GLY A 45 3.10 -9.89 1.74
CA GLY A 45 1.87 -9.14 1.54
C GLY A 45 1.68 -8.64 0.10
N CYS A 46 2.75 -8.17 -0.54
CA CYS A 46 2.67 -7.48 -1.84
C CYS A 46 3.66 -7.99 -2.89
N GLY A 47 4.50 -9.00 -2.61
CA GLY A 47 5.60 -9.40 -3.49
C GLY A 47 5.16 -9.77 -4.91
N GLY A 48 4.05 -10.49 -5.05
CA GLY A 48 3.48 -10.83 -6.37
C GLY A 48 3.01 -9.59 -7.15
N VAL A 49 2.39 -8.62 -6.47
CA VAL A 49 1.96 -7.35 -7.07
C VAL A 49 3.18 -6.51 -7.48
N ALA A 50 4.19 -6.44 -6.62
CA ALA A 50 5.44 -5.75 -6.88
C ALA A 50 6.16 -6.32 -8.10
N ALA A 51 6.32 -7.65 -8.15
CA ALA A 51 6.94 -8.35 -9.27
C ALA A 51 6.20 -8.09 -10.58
N LYS A 52 4.87 -8.15 -10.58
CA LYS A 52 4.06 -7.89 -11.78
C LYS A 52 4.13 -6.43 -12.24
N LYS A 53 4.17 -5.47 -11.30
CA LYS A 53 4.37 -4.05 -11.60
C LYS A 53 5.74 -3.79 -12.23
N ILE A 54 6.80 -4.37 -11.65
CA ILE A 54 8.16 -4.30 -12.20
C ILE A 54 8.22 -4.89 -13.61
N ALA A 55 7.63 -6.08 -13.82
CA ALA A 55 7.54 -6.70 -15.14
C ALA A 55 6.77 -5.87 -16.17
N SER A 56 5.86 -5.00 -15.71
CA SER A 56 5.10 -4.05 -16.53
C SER A 56 5.82 -2.71 -16.73
N GLY A 57 7.08 -2.59 -16.28
CA GLY A 57 7.91 -1.39 -16.42
C GLY A 57 7.71 -0.31 -15.35
N ALA A 58 6.92 -0.59 -14.31
CA ALA A 58 6.71 0.35 -13.22
C ALA A 58 7.90 0.38 -12.25
N GLN A 59 8.18 1.55 -11.65
CA GLN A 59 9.13 1.64 -10.53
C GLN A 59 8.43 1.26 -9.22
N VAL A 60 8.97 0.31 -8.49
CA VAL A 60 8.52 -0.04 -7.13
C VAL A 60 9.62 0.33 -6.15
N ARG A 61 9.26 0.99 -5.05
CA ARG A 61 10.17 1.40 -3.97
C ARG A 61 9.67 0.93 -2.62
#